data_AF-A0A2A9KJJ7-F1
#
_entry.id   AF-A0A2A9KJJ7-F1
#
_cell.length_a   1.000
_cell.length_b   1.000
_cell.length_c   1.000
_cell.angle_alpha   90.00
_cell.angle_beta   90.00
_cell.angle_gamma   90.00
#
_symmetry.space_group_name_H-M   'P 1'
#
loop_
_entity.id
_entity.type
_entity.pdbx_description
1 polymer ?
#
loop_
_entity_poly.entity_id
_entity_poly.type
_entity_poly.pdbx_seq_one_letter_code
_entity_poly.pdbx_strand_id
1 'polypeptide(L)' 'MSMENDNQSDEERPAPLVPATCDLSGIPVPADMLVELAVQSFGISVEEATKIVREVAEIYPGPISDLGTA' A
#
# COMPACT_ATOMS: atom_id res chain seq x y z
N MET A 1 -32.52 -7.83 27.81
CA MET A 1 -31.20 -8.13 27.25
C MET A 1 -30.87 -6.95 26.35
N SER A 2 -30.28 -5.91 26.93
CA SER A 2 -29.88 -4.72 26.19
C SER A 2 -28.53 -5.02 25.58
N MET A 3 -28.45 -4.98 24.25
CA MET A 3 -27.18 -5.01 23.54
C MET A 3 -26.49 -3.68 23.82
N GLU A 4 -25.54 -3.69 24.75
CA GLU A 4 -24.57 -2.62 24.91
C GLU A 4 -23.72 -2.63 23.63
N ASN A 5 -23.97 -1.65 22.76
CA ASN A 5 -23.10 -1.41 21.62
C ASN A 5 -21.71 -1.10 22.17
N ASP A 6 -20.74 -1.96 21.86
CA ASP A 6 -19.32 -1.73 22.02
C ASP A 6 -18.96 -0.38 21.39
N ASN A 7 -18.91 0.65 22.22
CA ASN A 7 -18.29 1.93 21.90
C ASN A 7 -16.78 1.68 21.86
N GLN A 8 -16.32 1.09 20.76
CA GLN A 8 -14.92 0.86 20.47
C GLN A 8 -14.26 2.23 20.37
N SER A 9 -13.57 2.63 21.45
CA SER A 9 -12.88 3.91 21.55
C SER A 9 -11.98 4.12 20.34
N ASP A 10 -12.23 5.21 19.60
CA ASP A 10 -11.33 5.80 18.58
C ASP A 10 -10.04 6.36 19.22
N GLU A 11 -9.49 5.70 20.24
CA GLU A 11 -8.30 6.15 20.96
C GLU A 11 -7.05 5.50 20.35
N GLU A 12 -6.18 6.38 19.84
CA GLU A 12 -4.77 6.15 19.49
C GLU A 12 -4.44 5.53 18.12
N ARG A 13 -5.16 5.89 17.06
CA ARG A 13 -4.53 5.84 15.72
C ARG A 13 -3.67 7.08 15.53
N PRO A 14 -2.41 6.94 15.09
CA PRO A 14 -1.58 8.10 14.78
C PRO A 14 -2.31 8.99 13.76
N ALA A 15 -2.18 10.30 13.93
CA ALA A 15 -2.73 11.25 12.97
C ALA A 15 -2.23 10.87 11.55
N PRO A 16 -3.10 10.92 10.53
CA PRO A 16 -2.71 10.55 9.19
C PRO A 16 -1.55 11.44 8.72
N LEU A 17 -0.58 10.83 8.01
CA LEU A 17 0.62 11.51 7.51
C LEU A 17 0.31 12.66 6.56
N VAL A 18 -0.89 12.64 5.95
CA VAL A 18 -1.39 13.67 5.05
C VAL A 18 -2.84 14.02 5.40
N PRO A 19 -3.30 15.25 5.11
CA PRO A 19 -4.70 15.63 5.25
C PRO A 19 -5.61 14.68 4.45
N ALA A 20 -6.81 14.40 4.94
CA ALA A 20 -7.79 13.58 4.21
C ALA A 20 -8.20 14.16 2.85
N THR A 21 -7.99 15.47 2.64
CA THR A 21 -8.24 16.17 1.37
C THR A 21 -7.06 16.13 0.41
N CYS A 22 -5.96 15.46 0.77
CA CYS A 22 -4.79 15.33 -0.08
C CYS A 22 -5.10 14.29 -1.17
N ASP A 23 -5.23 14.77 -2.41
CA ASP A 23 -5.35 13.89 -3.56
C ASP A 23 -3.98 13.26 -3.86
N LEU A 24 -3.90 11.94 -3.66
CA LEU A 24 -2.71 11.15 -3.96
C LEU A 24 -2.86 10.42 -5.31
N SER A 25 -3.93 10.67 -6.06
CA SER A 25 -4.12 10.08 -7.37
C SER A 25 -3.00 10.55 -8.32
N GLY A 26 -2.38 9.58 -9.00
CA GLY A 26 -1.26 9.84 -9.92
C GLY A 26 0.11 10.00 -9.25
N ILE A 27 0.22 9.95 -7.92
CA ILE A 27 1.54 9.87 -7.25
C ILE A 27 2.00 8.41 -7.31
N PRO A 28 3.17 8.13 -7.90
CA PRO A 28 3.69 6.76 -7.96
C PRO A 28 4.00 6.25 -6.55
N VAL A 29 3.65 4.99 -6.29
CA VAL A 29 4.01 4.32 -5.05
C VAL A 29 5.53 4.21 -4.97
N PRO A 30 6.17 4.58 -3.83
CA PRO A 30 7.61 4.43 -3.65
C PRO A 30 8.06 2.97 -3.83
N ALA A 31 9.20 2.77 -4.50
CA ALA A 31 9.69 1.45 -4.86
C ALA A 31 10.03 0.59 -3.63
N ASP A 32 10.53 1.20 -2.57
CA ASP A 32 10.78 0.59 -1.26
C ASP A 32 9.50 0.01 -0.65
N MET A 33 8.37 0.73 -0.72
CA MET A 33 7.09 0.21 -0.26
C MET A 33 6.62 -0.99 -1.09
N LEU A 34 6.84 -0.98 -2.41
CA LEU A 34 6.50 -2.12 -3.28
C LEU A 34 7.37 -3.34 -2.97
N VAL A 35 8.65 -3.14 -2.66
CA VAL A 35 9.56 -4.21 -2.23
C VAL A 35 9.10 -4.79 -0.91
N GLU A 36 8.80 -3.96 0.09
CA GLU A 36 8.28 -4.43 1.39
C GLU A 36 6.98 -5.21 1.23
N LEU A 37 6.04 -4.71 0.41
CA LEU A 37 4.78 -5.39 0.11
C LEU A 37 5.03 -6.75 -0.54
N ALA A 38 5.97 -6.85 -1.47
CA ALA A 38 6.28 -8.11 -2.15
C ALA A 38 6.89 -9.14 -1.18
N VAL A 39 7.79 -8.72 -0.30
CA VAL A 39 8.37 -9.57 0.76
C VAL A 39 7.27 -10.05 1.72
N GLN A 40 6.42 -9.14 2.20
CA GLN A 40 5.36 -9.48 3.15
C GLN A 40 4.27 -10.37 2.54
N SER A 41 3.90 -10.12 1.28
CA SER A 41 2.79 -10.82 0.62
C SER A 41 3.20 -12.18 0.05
N PHE A 42 4.43 -12.31 -0.46
CA PHE A 42 4.88 -13.51 -1.18
C PHE A 42 6.00 -14.27 -0.48
N GLY A 43 6.57 -13.74 0.62
CA GLY A 43 7.62 -14.40 1.39
C GLY A 43 8.96 -14.54 0.65
N ILE A 44 9.18 -13.72 -0.38
CA ILE A 44 10.41 -13.72 -1.19
C ILE A 44 11.52 -12.89 -0.51
N SER A 45 12.76 -13.08 -0.97
CA SER A 45 13.90 -12.28 -0.49
C SER A 45 13.80 -10.81 -0.91
N VAL A 46 14.46 -9.93 -0.17
CA VAL A 46 14.54 -8.49 -0.50
C VAL A 46 15.22 -8.29 -1.85
N GLU A 47 16.27 -9.07 -2.15
CA GLU A 47 16.97 -9.01 -3.44
C GLU A 47 16.05 -9.39 -4.60
N GLU A 48 15.26 -10.46 -4.44
CA GLU A 48 14.32 -10.92 -5.45
C GLU A 48 13.15 -9.93 -5.64
N ALA A 49 12.58 -9.42 -4.55
CA ALA A 49 11.55 -8.39 -4.59
C ALA A 49 12.05 -7.11 -5.31
N THR A 50 13.27 -6.67 -4.99
CA THR A 50 13.88 -5.50 -5.65
C THR A 50 14.04 -5.71 -7.14
N LYS A 51 14.45 -6.91 -7.56
CA LYS A 51 14.58 -7.26 -8.98
C LYS A 51 13.22 -7.19 -9.69
N ILE A 52 12.19 -7.81 -9.12
CA ILE A 52 10.84 -7.84 -9.71
C ILE A 52 10.26 -6.42 -9.82
N VAL A 53 10.36 -5.62 -8.77
CA VAL A 53 9.83 -4.24 -8.78
C VAL A 53 10.50 -3.40 -9.87
N ARG A 54 11.81 -3.56 -10.08
CA ARG A 54 12.53 -2.88 -11.17
C ARG A 54 12.10 -3.36 -12.55
N GLU A 55 11.98 -4.66 -12.75
CA GLU A 55 11.54 -5.23 -14.03
C GLU A 55 10.11 -4.77 -14.39
N VAL A 56 9.20 -4.74 -13.42
CA VAL A 56 7.82 -4.25 -13.62
C VAL A 56 7.81 -2.76 -13.95
N ALA A 57 8.64 -1.94 -13.29
CA ALA A 57 8.72 -0.51 -13.57
C ALA A 57 9.23 -0.19 -14.99
N GLU A 58 10.09 -1.04 -15.56
CA GLU A 58 10.54 -0.90 -16.95
C GLU A 58 9.46 -1.25 -17.97
N ILE A 59 8.61 -2.22 -17.66
CA ILE A 59 7.54 -2.71 -18.55
C ILE A 59 6.30 -1.81 -18.45
N TYR A 60 6.03 -1.26 -17.28
CA TYR A 60 4.83 -0.49 -16.99
C TYR A 60 5.15 0.83 -16.27
N PRO A 61 5.32 1.93 -17.02
CA PRO A 61 5.59 3.25 -16.44
C PRO A 61 4.33 3.95 -15.91
N GLY A 62 3.17 3.28 -15.92
CA GLY A 62 1.88 3.84 -15.52
C GLY A 62 1.53 3.61 -14.05
N PRO A 63 0.38 4.12 -13.59
CA PRO A 63 -0.13 3.90 -12.24
C PRO A 63 -0.41 2.41 -11.98
N ILE A 64 0.12 1.86 -10.89
CA ILE A 64 -0.11 0.45 -10.53
C ILE A 64 -1.60 0.14 -10.32
N SER A 65 -2.44 1.14 -10.02
CA SER A 65 -3.90 0.99 -9.96
C SER A 65 -4.53 0.44 -11.23
N ASP A 66 -3.86 0.59 -12.37
CA ASP A 66 -4.33 0.13 -13.67
C ASP A 66 -3.93 -1.34 -13.94
N LEU A 67 -2.97 -1.87 -13.18
CA LEU A 67 -2.56 -3.28 -13.18
C LEU A 67 -3.52 -4.10 -12.31
N GLY A 68 -4.70 -4.44 -12.84
CA GLY A 68 -5.66 -5.29 -12.11
C GLY A 68 -7.09 -5.36 -12.67
N THR A 69 -7.38 -4.67 -13.77
CA THR A 69 -8.70 -4.67 -14.43
C THR A 69 -8.87 -5.80 -15.47
N ALA A 70 -8.12 -6.90 -15.33
CA ALA A 70 -8.24 -8.07 -16.19
C ALA A 70 -9.41 -8.98 -15.80
#